data_AF-A0A6V7LU45-F1
#
_entry.id   AF-A0A6V7LU45-F1
#
_cell.length_a   1.000
_cell.length_b   1.000
_cell.length_c   1.000
_cell.angle_alpha   90.00
_cell.angle_beta   90.00
_cell.angle_gamma   90.00
#
_symmetry.space_group_name_H-M   'P 1'
#
loop_
_entity.id
_entity.type
_entity.pdbx_description
1 polymer ?
#
loop_
_entity_poly.entity_id
_entity_poly.type
_entity_poly.pdbx_seq_one_letter_code
_entity_poly.pdbx_strand_id
1 'polypeptide(L)' 'LPKAKPNITTEHARYDAGDELRANCTVPASKPPVEFIFKLNKVQ' A
#
# COMPACT_ATOMS: atom_id res chain seq x y z
N LEU A 1 -11.92 2.22 13.99
CA LEU A 1 -10.69 1.65 13.38
C LEU A 1 -11.08 0.72 12.22
N PRO A 2 -10.23 0.56 11.18
CA PRO A 2 -10.51 -0.33 10.07
C PRO A 2 -10.67 -1.77 10.55
N LYS A 3 -11.66 -2.48 10.01
CA LYS A 3 -11.97 -3.86 10.43
C LYS A 3 -11.02 -4.90 9.86
N ALA A 4 -10.19 -4.52 8.88
CA ALA A 4 -9.22 -5.40 8.24
C ALA A 4 -7.91 -4.66 7.98
N LYS A 5 -6.85 -5.43 7.74
CA LYS A 5 -5.54 -4.91 7.37
C LYS A 5 -5.60 -4.29 5.95
N PRO A 6 -4.78 -3.27 5.65
CA PRO A 6 -4.61 -2.78 4.30
C PRO A 6 -4.13 -3.89 3.35
N ASN A 7 -4.57 -3.84 2.11
CA ASN A 7 -4.13 -4.70 1.03
C ASN A 7 -3.22 -3.90 0.09
N ILE A 8 -2.03 -4.42 -0.17
CA ILE A 8 -1.08 -3.82 -1.11
C ILE A 8 -1.00 -4.73 -2.33
N THR A 9 -1.19 -4.14 -3.51
CA THR A 9 -0.97 -4.80 -4.79
C THR A 9 0.06 -4.04 -5.61
N THR A 10 0.79 -4.78 -6.44
CA THR A 10 1.75 -4.27 -7.40
C THR A 10 1.43 -4.85 -8.77
N GLU A 11 1.82 -4.16 -9.84
CA GLU A 11 1.60 -4.64 -11.21
C GLU A 11 2.40 -5.92 -11.50
N HIS A 12 3.57 -6.06 -10.87
CA HIS A 12 4.46 -7.21 -11.06
C HIS A 12 4.88 -7.81 -9.71
N ALA A 13 5.19 -9.12 -9.73
CA ALA A 13 5.71 -9.82 -8.55
C ALA A 13 7.21 -9.59 -8.33
N ARG A 14 7.93 -9.17 -9.36
CA ARG A 14 9.36 -8.82 -9.35
C ARG A 14 9.59 -7.66 -10.31
N TYR A 15 10.60 -6.86 -10.00
CA TYR A 15 11.00 -5.67 -10.75
C TYR A 15 12.52 -5.72 -10.94
N ASP A 16 12.97 -5.26 -12.10
CA ASP A 16 14.38 -5.08 -12.40
C ASP A 16 14.83 -3.66 -12.07
N ALA A 17 16.14 -3.45 -12.00
CA ALA A 17 16.70 -2.13 -11.76
C ALA A 17 16.37 -1.18 -12.93
N GLY A 18 15.74 -0.05 -12.61
CA GLY A 18 15.28 0.93 -13.60
C GLY A 18 13.77 0.87 -13.85
N ASP A 19 13.08 -0.17 -13.39
CA ASP A 19 11.63 -0.25 -13.49
C ASP A 19 10.93 0.76 -12.57
N GLU A 20 9.77 1.24 -13.01
CA GLU A 20 8.87 2.04 -12.17
C GLU A 20 7.99 1.11 -11.32
N LEU A 21 8.14 1.17 -10.00
CA LEU A 21 7.27 0.44 -9.07
C LEU A 21 5.92 1.15 -8.93
N ARG A 22 4.88 0.60 -9.56
CA ARG A 22 3.49 1.01 -9.38
C ARG A 22 2.78 0.12 -8.37
N ALA A 23 2.45 0.69 -7.22
CA ALA A 23 1.80 0.00 -6.11
C ALA A 23 0.50 0.71 -5.71
N ASN A 24 -0.51 -0.07 -5.35
CA ASN A 24 -1.77 0.43 -4.83
C ASN A 24 -2.01 -0.15 -3.43
N CYS A 25 -2.33 0.73 -2.48
CA CYS A 25 -2.68 0.35 -1.12
C CYS A 25 -4.15 0.69 -0.87
N THR A 26 -4.97 -0.33 -0.65
CA THR A 26 -6.40 -0.17 -0.37
C THR A 26 -6.72 -0.62 1.04
N VAL A 27 -7.74 -0.03 1.65
CA VAL A 27 -8.19 -0.39 2.99
C VAL A 27 -9.71 -0.22 3.07
N PRO A 28 -10.43 -1.14 3.73
CA PRO A 28 -11.86 -0.98 3.89
C PRO A 28 -12.20 0.33 4.60
N ALA A 29 -13.29 0.94 4.18
CA ALA A 29 -13.81 2.15 4.81
C ALA A 29 -13.93 1.96 6.33
N SER A 30 -13.51 2.97 7.08
CA SER A 30 -13.54 2.94 8.54
C SER A 30 -14.33 4.12 9.10
N LYS A 31 -14.89 3.93 10.29
CA LYS A 31 -15.54 4.97 11.09
C LYS A 31 -14.91 4.93 12.49
N PRO A 32 -14.31 6.03 12.99
CA PRO A 32 -14.03 7.29 12.27
C PRO A 32 -13.07 7.09 11.08
N PRO A 33 -13.00 8.03 10.12
CA PRO A 33 -11.97 8.04 9.08
C PRO A 33 -10.58 8.02 9.71
N VAL A 34 -9.63 7.37 9.03
CA VAL A 34 -8.24 7.32 9.49
C VAL A 34 -7.30 7.61 8.32
N GLU A 35 -6.13 8.16 8.65
CA GLU A 35 -5.05 8.38 7.70
C GLU A 35 -4.25 7.08 7.51
N PHE A 36 -3.78 6.86 6.29
CA PHE A 36 -2.92 5.72 5.96
C PHE A 36 -1.69 6.18 5.20
N ILE A 37 -0.54 5.64 5.58
CA ILE A 37 0.77 6.01 5.04
C ILE A 37 1.36 4.79 4.34
N PHE A 38 1.78 4.98 3.09
CA PHE A 38 2.54 3.99 2.34
C PHE A 38 4.03 4.22 2.55
N LYS A 39 4.81 3.16 2.80
CA LYS A 39 6.27 3.24 2.99
C LYS A 39 6.96 2.15 2.17
N LEU A 40 7.98 2.52 1.40
CA LEU A 40 8.76 1.57 0.61
C LEU A 40 9.97 1.11 1.41
N ASN A 41 10.13 -0.21 1.63
CA ASN A 41 11.26 -0.78 2.37
C ASN A 41 11.49 -0.17 3.77
N LYS A 42 10.42 0.29 4.44
CA LYS A 42 10.45 1.02 5.72
C LYS A 42 11.14 2.40 5.64
N VAL A 43 11.52 2.85 4.45
CA VAL A 43 11.92 4.23 4.18
C VAL A 43 10.63 5.04 4.02
N GLN A 44 10.58 6.17 4.70
CA GLN A 44 9.46 7.12 4.64
C GLN A 44 9.66 8.09 3.48
#